data_AF-A0A6V7WSK5-F1
#
_entry.id   AF-A0A6V7WSK5-F1
#
_cell.length_a   1.000
_cell.length_b   1.000
_cell.length_c   1.000
_cell.angle_alpha   90.00
_cell.angle_beta   90.00
_cell.angle_gamma   90.00
#
_symmetry.space_group_name_H-M   'P 1'
#
loop_
_entity.id
_entity.type
_entity.pdbx_description
1 polymer ?
#
loop_
_entity_poly.entity_id
_entity_poly.type
_entity_poly.pdbx_seq_one_letter_code
_entity_poly.pdbx_strand_id
1 'polypeptide(L)'
;MFGDLGHGLIMFLFGLYLVLKEKRLEAARINDEIFQMFFSGRYVIFLMGLFSIYTGFIYNDVFSKSFNIFGTSWGATDEYHNYTDDPERMLVLPPHIAYSSPPYPFGVDPIWNLAETNN
;
A
#
# COMPACT_ATOMS: atom_id res chain seq x y z
N MET A 1 5.48 5.74 -10.72
CA MET A 1 6.08 5.13 -9.51
C MET A 1 5.18 5.36 -8.29
N PHE A 2 3.85 5.20 -8.45
CA PHE A 2 2.88 5.47 -7.38
C PHE A 2 2.35 4.11 -6.91
N GLY A 3 2.78 3.67 -5.74
CA GLY A 3 2.59 2.31 -5.23
C GLY A 3 1.96 2.27 -3.84
N ASP A 4 1.18 3.29 -3.48
CA ASP A 4 0.46 3.37 -2.22
C ASP A 4 -1.03 3.10 -2.48
N LEU A 5 -1.61 2.19 -1.72
CA LEU A 5 -3.01 1.82 -1.86
C LEU A 5 -3.96 2.96 -1.46
N GLY A 6 -3.67 3.65 -0.37
CA GLY A 6 -4.47 4.75 0.17
C GLY A 6 -4.50 5.94 -0.77
N HIS A 7 -3.33 6.41 -1.21
CA HIS A 7 -3.26 7.51 -2.18
C HIS A 7 -3.82 7.09 -3.55
N GLY A 8 -3.56 5.84 -3.97
CA GLY A 8 -4.16 5.25 -5.18
C GLY A 8 -5.68 5.22 -5.14
N LEU A 9 -6.28 4.90 -3.98
CA LEU A 9 -7.73 4.90 -3.77
C LEU A 9 -8.33 6.30 -3.91
N ILE A 10 -7.68 7.33 -3.36
CA ILE A 10 -8.14 8.72 -3.51
C ILE A 10 -8.11 9.12 -4.98
N MET A 11 -7.02 8.84 -5.69
CA MET A 11 -6.90 9.12 -7.13
C MET A 11 -7.93 8.36 -7.96
N PHE A 12 -8.16 7.09 -7.64
CA PHE A 12 -9.17 6.26 -8.28
C PHE A 12 -10.58 6.83 -8.09
N LEU A 13 -10.96 7.19 -6.86
CA LEU A 13 -12.26 7.78 -6.55
C LEU A 13 -12.46 9.12 -7.27
N PHE A 14 -11.42 9.95 -7.33
CA PHE A 14 -11.46 11.20 -8.09
C PHE A 14 -11.64 10.96 -9.60
N GLY A 15 -10.84 10.05 -10.19
CA GLY A 15 -10.98 9.66 -11.60
C GLY A 15 -12.36 9.06 -11.90
N LEU A 16 -12.86 8.19 -11.02
CA LEU A 16 -14.18 7.58 -11.13
C LEU A 16 -15.29 8.64 -11.08
N TYR A 17 -15.17 9.64 -10.20
CA TYR A 17 -16.12 10.76 -10.14
C TYR A 17 -16.18 11.52 -11.47
N LEU A 18 -15.02 11.84 -12.08
CA LEU A 18 -14.96 12.52 -13.36
C LEU A 18 -15.60 11.69 -14.49
N VAL A 19 -15.40 10.37 -14.49
CA VAL A 19 -16.00 9.45 -15.46
C VAL A 19 -17.52 9.35 -15.27
N LEU A 20 -18.01 9.15 -14.04
CA LEU A 20 -19.44 9.00 -13.77
C LEU A 20 -20.24 10.29 -14.02
N LYS A 21 -19.62 11.45 -13.83
CA LYS A 21 -20.27 12.76 -14.02
C LYS A 21 -19.91 13.43 -15.34
N GLU A 22 -19.34 12.71 -16.31
CA GLU A 22 -18.82 13.30 -17.55
C GLU A 22 -19.83 14.21 -18.26
N LYS A 23 -21.07 13.76 -18.45
CA LYS A 23 -22.12 14.53 -19.15
C LYS A 23 -22.50 15.82 -18.42
N ARG A 24 -22.48 15.79 -17.09
CA ARG A 24 -22.83 16.96 -16.26
C ARG A 24 -21.68 17.97 -16.21
N LEU A 25 -20.44 17.49 -16.14
CA LEU A 25 -19.25 18.33 -16.11
C LEU A 25 -18.96 18.96 -17.48
N GLU A 26 -19.20 18.23 -18.56
CA GLU A 26 -19.12 18.74 -19.93
C GLU A 26 -20.17 19.83 -20.17
N ALA A 27 -21.42 19.62 -19.73
CA ALA A 27 -22.48 20.62 -19.83
C ALA A 27 -22.22 21.88 -19.00
N ALA A 28 -21.43 21.80 -17.92
CA ALA A 28 -21.11 22.93 -17.06
C ALA A 28 -20.15 23.95 -17.68
N ARG A 29 -19.52 23.64 -18.83
CA ARG A 29 -18.60 24.53 -19.58
C ARG A 29 -17.61 25.27 -18.68
N ILE A 30 -16.90 24.53 -17.84
CA ILE A 30 -15.90 25.08 -16.92
C ILE A 30 -14.70 25.58 -17.74
N ASN A 31 -14.37 26.87 -17.63
CA ASN A 31 -13.30 27.56 -18.38
C ASN A 31 -11.96 27.62 -17.62
N ASP A 32 -11.73 26.69 -16.70
CA ASP A 32 -10.48 26.58 -15.94
C ASP A 32 -9.52 25.61 -16.66
N GLU A 33 -8.33 26.10 -17.02
CA GLU A 33 -7.34 25.32 -17.79
C GLU A 33 -6.88 24.06 -17.04
N ILE A 34 -6.70 24.14 -15.73
CA ILE A 34 -6.27 23.02 -14.88
C ILE A 34 -7.37 21.95 -14.86
N PHE A 35 -8.62 22.37 -14.65
CA PHE A 35 -9.75 21.46 -14.65
C PHE A 35 -9.93 20.77 -16.01
N GLN A 36 -9.79 21.51 -17.12
CA GLN A 36 -9.89 20.93 -18.47
C GLN A 36 -8.80 19.89 -18.74
N MET A 37 -7.58 20.11 -18.26
CA MET A 37 -6.50 19.11 -18.35
C MET A 37 -6.88 17.81 -17.62
N PHE A 38 -7.36 17.90 -16.38
CA PHE A 38 -7.81 16.72 -15.62
C PHE A 38 -9.01 16.03 -16.25
N PHE A 39 -9.99 16.78 -16.76
CA PHE A 39 -11.19 16.24 -17.39
C PHE A 39 -10.88 15.52 -18.71
N SER A 40 -9.97 16.08 -19.52
CA SER A 40 -9.46 15.43 -20.73
C SER A 40 -8.73 14.12 -20.39
N GLY A 41 -7.91 14.15 -19.33
CA GLY A 41 -7.18 12.99 -18.81
C GLY A 41 -7.95 12.03 -17.91
N ARG A 42 -9.28 12.15 -17.77
CA ARG A 42 -10.07 11.42 -16.75
C ARG A 42 -9.87 9.90 -16.72
N TYR A 43 -9.78 9.27 -17.89
CA TYR A 43 -9.54 7.82 -17.98
C TYR A 43 -8.11 7.44 -17.62
N VAL A 44 -7.13 8.31 -17.92
CA VAL A 44 -5.74 8.11 -17.52
C VAL A 44 -5.63 8.16 -16.00
N ILE A 45 -6.24 9.15 -15.35
CA ILE A 45 -6.28 9.30 -13.89
C ILE A 45 -6.96 8.09 -13.24
N PHE A 46 -8.09 7.65 -13.79
CA PHE A 46 -8.81 6.48 -13.32
C PHE A 46 -7.95 5.21 -13.39
N LEU A 47 -7.29 4.95 -14.53
CA LEU A 47 -6.43 3.78 -14.71
C LEU A 47 -5.16 3.86 -13.86
N MET A 48 -4.56 5.05 -13.71
CA MET A 48 -3.42 5.26 -12.82
C MET A 48 -3.78 4.96 -11.37
N GLY A 49 -4.95 5.41 -10.89
CA GLY A 49 -5.44 5.09 -9.55
C GLY A 49 -5.68 3.59 -9.37
N LEU A 50 -6.31 2.94 -10.35
CA LEU A 50 -6.57 1.50 -10.31
C LEU A 50 -5.28 0.67 -10.25
N PHE A 51 -4.29 0.99 -11.08
CA PHE A 51 -2.99 0.31 -11.05
C PHE A 51 -2.20 0.64 -9.78
N SER A 52 -2.29 1.86 -9.26
CA SER A 52 -1.68 2.23 -7.96
C SER A 52 -2.24 1.39 -6.82
N ILE A 53 -3.55 1.15 -6.78
CA ILE A 53 -4.20 0.27 -5.80
C ILE A 53 -3.64 -1.15 -5.93
N TYR A 54 -3.57 -1.70 -7.14
CA TYR A 54 -3.02 -3.04 -7.39
C TYR A 54 -1.57 -3.16 -6.92
N THR A 55 -0.72 -2.19 -7.25
CA THR A 55 0.67 -2.19 -6.79
C THR A 55 0.79 -1.96 -5.29
N GLY A 56 -0.09 -1.16 -4.68
CA GLY A 56 -0.11 -0.95 -3.23
C GLY A 56 -0.51 -2.20 -2.45
N PHE A 57 -1.39 -3.03 -3.02
CA PHE A 57 -1.68 -4.36 -2.50
C PHE A 57 -0.47 -5.30 -2.58
N ILE A 58 0.31 -5.25 -3.67
CA ILE A 58 1.55 -6.04 -3.80
C ILE A 58 2.61 -5.57 -2.79
N TYR A 59 2.77 -4.26 -2.60
CA TYR A 59 3.71 -3.72 -1.61
C TYR A 59 3.22 -3.87 -0.17
N ASN A 60 1.93 -4.21 0.02
CA ASN A 60 1.29 -4.25 1.31
C ASN A 60 1.53 -2.93 2.07
N ASP A 61 1.29 -1.80 1.39
CA ASP A 61 1.49 -0.46 1.94
C ASP A 61 0.24 0.41 1.73
N VAL A 62 -0.33 0.84 2.87
CA VAL A 62 -1.49 1.72 2.96
C VAL A 62 -1.14 2.84 3.93
N PHE A 63 -0.91 4.05 3.41
CA PHE A 63 -0.52 5.20 4.22
C PHE A 63 0.69 4.91 5.14
N SER A 64 1.71 4.22 4.61
CA SER A 64 2.93 3.81 5.34
C SER A 64 2.70 2.72 6.39
N LYS A 65 1.58 1.99 6.33
CA LYS A 65 1.23 0.86 7.20
C LYS A 65 0.93 -0.38 6.39
N SER A 66 1.39 -1.53 6.87
CA SER A 66 1.11 -2.83 6.27
C SER A 66 -0.05 -3.55 6.93
N PHE A 67 -0.83 -4.30 6.14
CA PHE A 67 -1.89 -5.15 6.67
C PHE A 67 -1.38 -6.56 6.93
N ASN A 68 -1.74 -7.11 8.10
CA ASN A 68 -1.56 -8.52 8.41
C ASN A 68 -2.84 -9.30 8.12
N ILE A 69 -3.03 -9.67 6.85
CA ILE A 69 -4.26 -10.34 6.37
C ILE A 69 -4.15 -11.86 6.51
N PHE A 70 -2.97 -12.42 6.20
CA PHE A 70 -2.76 -13.88 6.13
C PHE A 70 -1.96 -14.45 7.32
N GLY A 71 -1.51 -13.61 8.25
CA GLY A 71 -0.51 -14.00 9.24
C GLY A 71 0.90 -13.83 8.69
N THR A 72 1.81 -13.26 9.48
CA THR A 72 3.23 -13.18 9.10
C THR A 72 3.86 -14.57 9.08
N SER A 73 4.79 -14.78 8.14
CA SER A 73 5.62 -15.98 8.06
C SER A 73 6.86 -15.89 8.95
N TRP A 74 7.03 -14.82 9.71
CA TRP A 74 8.15 -14.59 10.59
C TRP A 74 7.70 -14.48 12.06
N GLY A 75 8.45 -15.10 12.97
CA GLY A 75 8.15 -15.04 14.39
C GLY A 75 9.38 -15.22 15.26
N ALA A 76 9.33 -14.66 16.46
CA ALA A 76 10.29 -14.98 17.51
C ALA A 76 9.96 -16.39 18.06
N THR A 77 10.94 -17.28 18.08
CA THR A 77 10.83 -18.60 18.70
C THR A 77 10.94 -18.52 20.22
N ASP A 78 10.57 -19.61 20.91
CA ASP A 78 10.60 -19.71 22.37
C ASP A 78 11.98 -19.39 22.99
N GLU A 79 13.07 -19.56 22.23
CA GLU A 79 14.42 -19.18 22.63
C GLU A 79 14.58 -17.67 22.90
N TYR A 80 13.72 -16.83 22.32
CA TYR A 80 13.74 -15.37 22.48
C TYR A 80 12.78 -14.84 23.55
N HIS A 81 11.91 -15.68 24.12
CA HIS A 81 11.00 -15.26 25.20
C HIS A 81 11.73 -14.90 26.51
N ASN A 82 12.96 -15.40 26.70
CA ASN A 82 13.80 -15.03 27.85
C ASN A 82 14.61 -13.75 27.63
N TYR A 83 14.58 -13.16 26.43
CA TYR A 83 15.32 -11.93 26.08
C TYR A 83 14.49 -10.65 26.21
N THR A 84 13.26 -10.74 26.72
CA THR A 84 12.31 -9.62 26.86
C THR A 84 12.58 -8.68 28.03
N ASP A 85 13.64 -8.90 28.82
CA ASP A 85 13.97 -8.08 29.99
C ASP A 85 14.61 -6.72 29.63
N ASP A 86 15.04 -6.53 28.38
CA ASP A 86 15.60 -5.27 27.89
C ASP A 86 14.80 -4.75 26.68
N PRO A 87 13.88 -3.77 26.88
CA PRO A 87 13.05 -3.23 25.81
C PRO A 87 13.85 -2.39 24.79
N GLU A 88 15.10 -2.02 25.06
CA GLU A 88 15.93 -1.21 24.17
C GLU A 88 16.80 -2.06 23.22
N ARG A 89 16.85 -3.38 23.43
CA ARG A 89 17.72 -4.26 22.64
C ARG A 89 17.10 -4.58 21.28
N MET A 90 17.78 -4.20 20.20
CA MET A 90 17.43 -4.65 18.85
C MET A 90 17.52 -6.17 18.73
N LEU A 91 16.40 -6.78 18.35
CA LEU A 91 16.31 -8.21 18.09
C LEU A 91 16.62 -8.48 16.62
N VAL A 92 17.56 -9.39 16.34
CA VAL A 92 17.82 -9.89 14.98
C VAL A 92 17.19 -11.27 14.86
N LEU A 93 16.33 -11.44 13.86
CA LEU A 93 15.65 -12.70 13.56
C LEU A 93 16.45 -13.49 12.51
N PRO A 94 17.21 -14.53 12.90
CA PRO A 94 17.96 -15.33 11.94
C PRO A 94 17.00 -16.19 11.09
N PRO A 95 17.11 -16.17 9.74
CA PRO A 95 16.14 -16.82 8.86
C PRO A 95 15.95 -18.33 9.10
N HIS A 96 16.99 -19.04 9.54
CA HIS A 96 16.91 -20.50 9.77
C HIS A 96 16.04 -20.91 10.98
N ILE A 97 15.70 -19.97 11.86
CA ILE A 97 14.91 -20.22 13.08
C ILE A 97 13.59 -19.43 13.02
N ALA A 98 13.65 -18.17 12.60
CA ALA A 98 12.53 -17.25 12.69
C ALA A 98 11.57 -17.29 11.49
N TYR A 99 11.98 -17.88 10.36
CA TYR A 99 11.14 -17.99 9.17
C TYR A 99 10.38 -19.30 9.15
N SER A 100 9.05 -19.20 9.10
CA SER A 100 8.13 -20.31 8.90
C SER A 100 7.74 -20.38 7.43
N SER A 101 8.13 -21.46 6.74
CA SER A 101 7.64 -21.75 5.40
C SER A 101 6.15 -22.15 5.48
N PRO A 102 5.27 -21.74 4.55
CA PRO A 102 5.52 -21.11 3.24
C PRO A 102 5.66 -19.58 3.27
N PRO A 103 6.13 -18.94 2.17
CA PRO A 103 6.19 -17.48 2.05
C PRO A 103 4.80 -16.82 2.18
N TYR A 104 4.78 -15.53 2.53
CA TYR A 104 3.55 -14.75 2.64
C TYR A 104 2.73 -14.86 1.34
N PRO A 105 1.45 -15.27 1.40
CA PRO A 105 0.70 -15.70 0.21
C PRO A 105 0.53 -14.62 -0.86
N PHE A 106 0.53 -13.34 -0.49
CA PHE A 106 0.27 -12.24 -1.42
C PHE A 106 0.92 -10.94 -0.95
N GLY A 107 1.84 -10.41 -1.76
CA GLY A 107 2.57 -9.17 -1.49
C GLY A 107 3.74 -9.36 -0.51
N VAL A 108 4.18 -8.26 0.10
CA VAL A 108 5.27 -8.25 1.08
C VAL A 108 4.75 -8.57 2.48
N ASP A 109 5.50 -9.38 3.24
CA ASP A 109 5.16 -9.74 4.61
C ASP A 109 5.08 -8.47 5.50
N PRO A 110 3.99 -8.28 6.26
CA PRO A 110 3.79 -7.09 7.09
C PRO A 110 4.86 -6.88 8.17
N ILE A 111 5.57 -7.93 8.60
CA ILE A 111 6.58 -7.80 9.66
C ILE A 111 7.72 -6.86 9.25
N TRP A 112 8.00 -6.78 7.95
CA TRP A 112 9.05 -5.92 7.44
C TRP A 112 8.77 -4.47 7.77
N ASN A 113 7.52 -4.00 7.78
CA ASN A 113 7.18 -2.62 8.16
C ASN A 113 7.64 -2.22 9.57
N LEU A 114 7.84 -3.21 10.47
CA LEU A 114 8.33 -3.00 11.83
C LEU A 114 9.85 -3.10 11.96
N ALA A 115 10.54 -3.67 10.97
CA ALA A 115 11.97 -3.89 11.00
C ALA A 115 12.74 -2.58 10.78
N GLU A 116 13.78 -2.36 11.58
CA GLU A 116 14.63 -1.18 11.46
C GLU A 116 15.58 -1.25 10.25
N THR A 117 15.93 -2.46 9.81
CA THR A 117 16.76 -2.72 8.62
C THR A 117 16.02 -2.58 7.30
N ASN A 118 14.97 -1.77 7.25
CA ASN A 118 14.23 -1.44 6.02
C ASN A 118 14.87 -0.34 5.16
N ASN A 119 16.11 0.07 5.45
CA ASN A 119 16.85 1.09 4.69
C ASN A 119 17.73 0.48 3.61
#